data_AF-A0A9E5RE83-F1
#
_entry.id   AF-A0A9E5RE83-F1
#
_cell.length_a   1.000
_cell.length_b   1.000
_cell.length_c   1.000
_cell.angle_alpha   90.00
_cell.angle_beta   90.00
_cell.angle_gamma   90.00
#
_symmetry.space_group_name_H-M   'P 1'
#
loop_
_entity.id
_entity.type
_entity.pdbx_description
1 polymer ?
#
loop_
_entity_poly.entity_id
_entity_poly.type
_entity_poly.pdbx_seq_one_letter_code
_entity_poly.pdbx_strand_id
1 'polypeptide(L)' 'MATDPQKTSAMRRRPKQARSQERVHHILDVTEQLFIELGYDAVTTRAIATRAEVPIGSLYQFFPDKEAILR' A
#
# COMPACT_ATOMS: atom_id res chain seq x y z
N MET A 1 22.80 9.41 13.07
CA MET A 1 22.58 8.10 12.45
C MET A 1 21.99 8.34 11.07
N ALA A 2 22.72 7.96 10.03
CA ALA A 2 22.40 8.27 8.64
C ALA A 2 21.17 7.49 8.19
N THR A 3 20.13 8.20 7.76
CA THR A 3 19.00 7.65 7.02
C THR A 3 19.49 7.24 5.64
N ASP A 4 19.60 5.94 5.42
CA ASP A 4 19.94 5.36 4.12
C ASP A 4 18.80 5.68 3.11
N PRO A 5 19.05 6.41 2.01
CA PRO A 5 18.04 6.76 1.02
C PRO A 5 17.88 5.59 0.04
N GLN A 6 17.47 4.42 0.56
CA GLN A 6 17.34 3.24 -0.29
C GLN A 6 15.98 3.26 -0.98
N LYS A 7 15.97 3.86 -2.18
CA LYS A 7 15.03 3.66 -3.30
C LYS A 7 13.58 3.35 -2.89
N THR A 8 12.70 4.32 -3.14
CA THR A 8 11.30 4.05 -3.45
C THR A 8 11.28 2.95 -4.53
N SER A 9 11.07 1.70 -4.14
CA SER A 9 11.01 0.56 -5.04
C SER A 9 9.53 0.27 -5.25
N ALA A 10 9.14 0.06 -6.50
CA ALA A 10 7.85 -0.53 -6.81
C ALA A 10 7.63 -1.82 -5.99
N MET A 11 6.36 -2.21 -5.83
CA MET A 11 5.86 -3.35 -5.06
C MET A 11 6.90 -4.43 -4.72
N ARG A 12 7.17 -4.65 -3.42
CA ARG A 12 8.19 -5.58 -2.89
C ARG A 12 8.00 -7.03 -3.33
N ARG A 13 6.75 -7.49 -3.39
CA ARG A 13 6.41 -8.85 -3.82
C ARG A 13 5.31 -8.82 -4.87
N ARG A 14 5.59 -9.32 -6.07
CA ARG A 14 4.56 -9.48 -7.10
C ARG A 14 3.65 -10.67 -6.79
N PRO A 15 2.32 -10.50 -6.71
CA PRO A 15 1.38 -11.58 -6.44
C PRO A 15 1.30 -12.55 -7.63
N LYS A 16 1.59 -13.85 -7.40
CA LYS A 16 1.54 -14.89 -8.44
C LYS A 16 0.24 -15.67 -8.49
N GLN A 17 -0.52 -15.69 -7.38
CA GLN A 17 -1.77 -16.43 -7.24
C GLN A 17 -2.95 -15.47 -7.32
N ALA A 18 -4.07 -15.91 -7.91
CA ALA A 18 -5.28 -15.11 -8.10
C ALA A 18 -5.73 -14.38 -6.83
N ARG A 19 -5.86 -15.11 -5.70
CA ARG A 19 -6.23 -14.52 -4.41
C ARG A 19 -5.29 -13.40 -3.94
N SER A 20 -4.01 -13.50 -4.25
CA SER A 20 -3.04 -12.46 -3.89
C SER A 20 -3.12 -11.25 -4.81
N GLN A 21 -3.56 -11.44 -6.06
CA GLN A 21 -3.79 -10.35 -7.02
C GLN A 21 -5.06 -9.58 -6.67
N GLU A 22 -6.15 -10.29 -6.36
CA GLU A 22 -7.40 -9.70 -5.87
C GLU A 22 -7.17 -8.83 -4.63
N ARG A 23 -6.36 -9.30 -3.68
CA ARG A 23 -5.99 -8.51 -2.49
C ARG A 23 -5.25 -7.23 -2.87
N VAL A 24 -4.31 -7.30 -3.81
CA VAL A 24 -3.56 -6.12 -4.26
C VAL A 24 -4.51 -5.13 -4.93
N HIS A 25 -5.40 -5.59 -5.80
CA HIS A 25 -6.40 -4.72 -6.45
C HIS A 25 -7.30 -4.06 -5.41
N HIS A 26 -7.82 -4.82 -4.45
CA HIS A 26 -8.65 -4.28 -3.38
C HIS A 26 -7.93 -3.20 -2.55
N ILE A 27 -6.63 -3.38 -2.24
CA ILE A 27 -5.82 -2.37 -1.56
C ILE A 27 -5.71 -1.10 -2.41
N LEU A 28 -5.53 -1.23 -3.74
CA LEU A 28 -5.45 -0.09 -4.65
C LEU A 28 -6.78 0.68 -4.71
N ASP A 29 -7.91 -0.01 -4.89
CA ASP A 29 -9.25 0.60 -4.95
C ASP A 29 -9.56 1.41 -3.68
N VAL A 30 -9.27 0.83 -2.51
CA VAL A 30 -9.45 1.48 -1.22
C VAL A 30 -8.53 2.69 -1.07
N THR A 31 -7.30 2.57 -1.55
CA THR A 31 -6.33 3.66 -1.46
C THR A 31 -6.76 4.85 -2.31
N GLU A 32 -7.27 4.60 -3.52
CA GLU A 32 -7.85 5.63 -4.39
C GLU A 32 -9.00 6.36 -3.71
N GLN A 33 -9.94 5.63 -3.11
CA GLN A 33 -11.06 6.22 -2.38
C GLN A 33 -10.59 7.10 -1.21
N LEU A 34 -9.63 6.61 -0.42
CA LEU A 34 -9.08 7.38 0.70
C LEU A 34 -8.37 8.66 0.23
N PHE A 35 -7.68 8.63 -0.90
CA PHE A 35 -7.06 9.82 -1.46
C PHE A 35 -8.09 10.85 -1.93
N ILE A 36 -9.21 10.40 -2.50
CA ILE A 36 -10.32 11.29 -2.87
C ILE A 36 -11.00 11.88 -1.62
N GLU A 37 -11.22 11.07 -0.58
CA GLU A 37 -11.93 11.49 0.63
C GLU A 37 -11.11 12.42 1.53
N LEU A 38 -9.81 12.14 1.72
CA LEU A 38 -8.97 12.78 2.74
C LEU A 38 -7.81 13.61 2.17
N GLY A 39 -7.51 13.44 0.89
CA GLY A 39 -6.31 14.00 0.26
C GLY A 39 -5.05 13.17 0.54
N TYR A 40 -4.07 13.29 -0.36
CA TYR A 40 -2.85 12.48 -0.35
C TYR A 40 -2.07 12.53 0.97
N ASP A 41 -1.90 13.71 1.55
CA ASP A 41 -1.06 13.90 2.74
C ASP A 41 -1.67 13.28 4.00
N ALA A 42 -3.00 13.31 4.13
CA ALA A 42 -3.71 12.78 5.30
C ALA A 42 -3.78 11.24 5.33
N VAL A 43 -3.64 10.59 4.17
CA VAL A 43 -3.71 9.13 4.08
C VAL A 43 -2.42 8.48 4.59
N THR A 44 -2.58 7.44 5.40
CA THR A 44 -1.49 6.62 5.95
C THR A 44 -1.65 5.16 5.56
N THR A 45 -0.55 4.40 5.53
CA THR A 45 -0.59 2.94 5.27
C THR A 45 -1.46 2.19 6.29
N ARG A 46 -1.54 2.69 7.52
CA ARG A 46 -2.44 2.15 8.56
C ARG A 46 -3.90 2.37 8.20
N ALA A 47 -4.28 3.57 7.76
CA ALA A 47 -5.64 3.88 7.34
C ALA A 47 -6.06 3.02 6.14
N ILE A 48 -5.15 2.84 5.16
CA ILE A 48 -5.36 1.96 4.00
C ILE A 48 -5.58 0.51 4.45
N ALA A 49 -4.69 -0.04 5.28
CA ALA A 49 -4.81 -1.42 5.76
C ALA A 49 -6.13 -1.64 6.53
N THR A 50 -6.53 -0.68 7.36
CA THR A 50 -7.79 -0.73 8.09
C THR A 50 -9.00 -0.67 7.16
N ARG A 51 -9.02 0.23 6.17
CA ARG A 51 -10.15 0.36 5.23
C ARG A 51 -10.24 -0.83 4.26
N ALA A 52 -9.11 -1.43 3.88
CA ALA A 52 -9.05 -2.62 3.03
C ALA A 52 -9.21 -3.93 3.82
N GLU A 53 -9.47 -3.85 5.13
CA GLU A 53 -9.63 -5.01 6.01
C GLU A 53 -8.48 -6.03 5.91
N VAL A 54 -7.26 -5.54 5.67
CA VAL A 54 -6.05 -6.37 5.59
C VAL A 54 -5.15 -6.14 6.80
N PRO A 55 -4.44 -7.18 7.29
CA PRO A 55 -3.41 -6.99 8.29
C PRO A 55 -2.33 -6.03 7.76
N ILE A 56 -1.91 -5.07 8.58
CA ILE A 56 -0.87 -4.10 8.19
C ILE A 56 0.43 -4.77 7.72
N GLY A 57 0.80 -5.91 8.33
CA GLY A 57 1.95 -6.71 7.89
C GLY A 57 1.78 -7.30 6.49
N SER A 58 0.55 -7.62 6.08
CA SER A 58 0.26 -8.07 4.70
C SER A 58 0.41 -6.92 3.71
N LEU A 59 -0.01 -5.70 4.06
CA LEU A 59 0.24 -4.52 3.23
C LEU A 59 1.74 -4.31 3.02
N TYR A 60 2.55 -4.37 4.08
CA TYR A 60 4.00 -4.18 3.98
C TYR A 60 4.76 -5.28 3.20
N GLN A 61 4.16 -6.45 3.00
CA GLN A 61 4.71 -7.48 2.10
C GLN A 61 4.65 -7.04 0.63
N PHE A 62 3.68 -6.19 0.28
CA PHE A 62 3.48 -5.69 -1.08
C PHE A 62 4.04 -4.28 -1.23
N PHE A 63 3.73 -3.38 -0.29
CA PHE A 63 4.01 -1.95 -0.41
C PHE A 63 4.88 -1.46 0.76
N PRO A 64 6.11 -0.98 0.52
CA PRO A 64 6.99 -0.47 1.57
C PRO A 64 6.42 0.74 2.31
N ASP A 65 5.69 1.59 1.59
CA ASP A 65 5.19 2.89 2.02
C ASP A 65 3.96 3.26 1.17
N LYS A 66 3.37 4.43 1.48
CA LYS A 66 2.22 4.99 0.75
C LYS A 66 2.56 5.30 -0.71
N GLU A 67 3.76 5.79 -0.99
CA GLU A 67 4.18 6.19 -2.34
C GLU A 67 4.26 5.00 -3.29
N ALA A 68 4.70 3.85 -2.80
CA ALA A 68 4.79 2.63 -3.59
C ALA A 68 3.43 2.03 -3.95
N ILE A 69 2.33 2.47 -3.33
CA ILE A 69 0.96 2.08 -3.71
C ILE A 69 0.52 2.85 -4.97
N LEU A 70 1.10 4.02 -5.23
CA LEU A 70 0.76 4.89 -6.37
C LEU A 70 1.60 4.62 -7.64
N ARG A 71 2.49 3.63 -7.62
CA ARG A 71 3.43 3.35 -8.72
C ARG A 71 3.09 2.12 -9.55
#